data_AF-A0A957EQX1-F1
#
_entry.id   AF-A0A957EQX1-F1
#
_cell.length_a   1.000
_cell.length_b   1.000
_cell.length_c   1.000
_cell.angle_alpha   90.00
_cell.angle_beta   90.00
_cell.angle_gamma   90.00
#
_symmetry.space_group_name_H-M   'P 1'
#
loop_
_entity.id
_entity.type
_entity.pdbx_description
1 polymer ?
#
loop_
_entity_poly.entity_id
_entity_poly.type
_entity_poly.pdbx_seq_one_letter_code
_entity_poly.pdbx_strand_id
1 'polypeptide(L)'
;MMADLNLATQRVQGMVWQGGETAVLHLLNDAPDKEATDHNLFLRYPLLQRGTEALLFPAFLLDDWGNEVRGMKLYEWIREFGEQFPRAEIFGLTQFGQETQLFMRDVELYAKLPCYAWQNRKADVETGILVNGVLLPTKGATDVVRIKRPAGIKRPLRSARLSWWQLPPHATRFDFNLLNTPVEEGF
;
A
#
# COMPACT_ATOMS: atom_id res chain seq x y z
N MET A 1 -28.34 2.90 -8.57
CA MET A 1 -27.61 4.18 -8.66
C MET A 1 -26.19 3.85 -8.24
N MET A 2 -25.26 3.69 -9.19
CA MET A 2 -23.88 3.30 -8.88
C MET A 2 -23.20 4.48 -8.17
N ALA A 3 -22.81 4.29 -6.92
CA ALA A 3 -21.96 5.25 -6.24
C ALA A 3 -20.57 5.12 -6.85
N ASP A 4 -20.03 6.22 -7.37
CA ASP A 4 -18.64 6.29 -7.84
C ASP A 4 -17.71 5.93 -6.66
N LEU A 5 -17.24 4.68 -6.62
CA LEU A 5 -16.47 4.14 -5.50
C LEU A 5 -15.07 4.74 -5.51
N ASN A 6 -14.93 5.89 -4.85
CA ASN A 6 -13.65 6.54 -4.62
C ASN A 6 -12.78 5.71 -3.67
N LEU A 7 -11.90 4.88 -4.23
CA LEU A 7 -10.97 4.03 -3.47
C LEU A 7 -10.02 4.83 -2.59
N ALA A 8 -9.76 4.31 -1.39
CA ALA A 8 -8.77 4.86 -0.47
C ALA A 8 -7.36 4.80 -1.10
N THR A 9 -6.84 5.96 -1.45
CA THR A 9 -5.61 6.10 -2.24
C THR A 9 -4.66 7.08 -1.56
N GLN A 10 -3.41 6.66 -1.35
CA GLN A 10 -2.32 7.51 -0.89
C GLN A 10 -1.53 8.01 -2.10
N ARG A 11 -1.30 9.32 -2.18
CA ARG A 11 -0.41 9.90 -3.20
C ARG A 11 1.02 9.95 -2.66
N VAL A 12 1.98 9.53 -3.47
CA VAL A 12 3.43 9.67 -3.21
C VAL A 12 4.13 10.20 -4.46
N GLN A 13 5.37 10.66 -4.31
CA GLN A 13 6.26 10.99 -5.41
C GLN A 13 7.33 9.91 -5.55
N GLY A 14 7.44 9.32 -6.73
CA GLY A 14 8.37 8.24 -6.99
C GLY A 14 8.24 7.63 -8.37
N MET A 15 8.91 6.50 -8.53
CA MET A 15 8.85 5.67 -9.74
C MET A 15 8.68 4.21 -9.35
N VAL A 16 8.08 3.42 -10.23
CA VAL A 16 8.05 1.97 -10.09
C VAL A 16 9.12 1.38 -11.00
N TRP A 17 10.02 0.58 -10.44
CA TRP A 17 10.97 -0.21 -11.21
C TRP A 17 10.51 -1.67 -11.19
N GLN A 18 10.46 -2.30 -12.36
CA GLN A 18 10.00 -3.69 -12.52
C GLN A 18 11.14 -4.59 -13.01
N GLY A 19 11.17 -5.80 -12.49
CA GLY A 19 12.04 -6.89 -12.91
C GLY A 19 11.24 -8.19 -12.92
N GLY A 20 10.79 -8.61 -14.10
CA GLY A 20 9.87 -9.74 -14.24
C GLY A 20 8.55 -9.48 -13.51
N GLU A 21 8.16 -10.39 -12.61
CA GLU A 21 6.94 -10.30 -11.80
C GLU A 21 7.11 -9.45 -10.54
N THR A 22 8.33 -8.98 -10.25
CA THR A 22 8.61 -8.20 -9.04
C THR A 22 8.70 -6.71 -9.36
N ALA A 23 8.24 -5.90 -8.41
CA ALA A 23 8.35 -4.46 -8.52
C ALA A 23 8.82 -3.81 -7.22
N VAL A 24 9.53 -2.70 -7.36
CA VAL A 24 9.97 -1.87 -6.24
C VAL A 24 9.55 -0.42 -6.46
N LEU A 25 9.16 0.24 -5.38
CA LEU A 25 8.85 1.66 -5.36
C LEU A 25 10.13 2.43 -5.06
N HIS A 26 10.65 3.14 -6.06
CA HIS A 26 11.65 4.18 -5.86
C HIS A 26 10.98 5.44 -5.31
N LEU A 27 11.01 5.58 -3.99
CA LEU A 27 10.29 6.62 -3.27
C LEU A 27 11.17 7.87 -3.13
N LEU A 28 10.76 8.95 -3.78
CA LEU A 28 11.44 10.25 -3.71
C LEU A 28 10.89 11.09 -2.57
N ASN A 29 9.56 11.07 -2.38
CA ASN A 29 8.88 11.78 -1.30
C ASN A 29 7.54 11.10 -0.97
N ASP A 30 7.29 10.79 0.31
CA ASP A 30 6.06 10.15 0.79
C ASP A 30 4.95 11.16 1.16
N ALA A 31 5.27 12.45 1.15
CA ALA A 31 4.37 13.59 1.36
C ALA A 31 4.52 14.59 0.20
N PRO A 32 4.00 14.27 -1.00
CA PRO A 32 4.22 15.07 -2.21
C PRO A 32 3.53 16.43 -2.13
N ASP A 33 4.22 17.46 -2.61
CA ASP A 33 3.69 18.83 -2.72
C ASP A 33 2.45 18.90 -3.61
N LYS A 34 1.65 19.97 -3.48
CA LYS A 34 0.37 20.10 -4.19
C LYS A 34 0.53 20.29 -5.71
N GLU A 35 1.67 20.78 -6.17
CA GLU A 35 1.93 21.03 -7.59
C GLU A 35 2.44 19.76 -8.28
N ALA A 36 1.82 19.42 -9.42
CA ALA A 36 2.04 18.16 -10.11
C ALA A 36 3.42 18.16 -10.79
N THR A 37 4.28 17.25 -10.34
CA THR A 37 5.51 16.86 -11.00
C THR A 37 5.32 15.45 -11.57
N ASP A 38 5.98 15.12 -12.67
CA ASP A 38 5.79 13.91 -13.50
C ASP A 38 6.09 12.56 -12.80
N HIS A 39 6.11 12.55 -11.47
CA HIS A 39 6.46 11.42 -10.61
C HIS A 39 5.36 11.09 -9.59
N ASN A 40 4.12 11.55 -9.81
CA ASN A 40 3.02 11.18 -8.93
C ASN A 40 2.67 9.69 -9.10
N LEU A 41 2.69 8.96 -7.99
CA LEU A 41 2.19 7.60 -7.88
C LEU A 41 1.04 7.55 -6.88
N PHE A 42 0.10 6.67 -7.16
CA PHE A 42 -1.08 6.43 -6.37
C PHE A 42 -0.97 5.03 -5.79
N LEU A 43 -0.84 4.95 -4.47
CA LEU A 43 -0.73 3.69 -3.74
C LEU A 43 -2.10 3.32 -3.16
N ARG A 44 -2.48 2.05 -3.31
CA ARG A 44 -3.67 1.47 -2.66
C ARG A 44 -3.25 0.21 -1.90
N TYR A 45 -3.94 -0.04 -0.79
CA TYR A 45 -3.57 -1.09 0.17
C TYR A 45 -4.78 -2.00 0.40
N PRO A 46 -4.94 -3.07 -0.38
CA PRO A 46 -6.09 -3.94 -0.18
C PRO A 46 -6.06 -4.56 1.22
N LEU A 47 -7.23 -4.66 1.82
CA LEU A 47 -7.46 -5.46 3.01
C LEU A 47 -7.48 -6.94 2.61
N LEU A 48 -7.05 -7.80 3.52
CA LEU A 48 -7.05 -9.24 3.32
C LEU A 48 -8.27 -9.84 4.00
N GLN A 49 -9.02 -10.66 3.26
CA GLN A 49 -10.07 -11.48 3.84
C GLN A 49 -9.43 -12.65 4.61
N ARG A 50 -9.88 -12.84 5.85
CA ARG A 50 -9.42 -13.89 6.74
C ARG A 50 -9.74 -15.27 6.16
N GLY A 51 -8.74 -16.15 6.12
CA GLY A 51 -8.86 -17.53 5.67
C GLY A 51 -8.79 -17.76 4.16
N THR A 52 -8.96 -16.72 3.32
CA THR A 52 -8.88 -16.84 1.86
C THR A 52 -7.78 -15.98 1.24
N GLU A 53 -7.23 -15.02 1.98
CA GLU A 53 -6.31 -13.99 1.48
C GLU A 53 -6.87 -13.18 0.30
N ALA A 54 -8.18 -13.24 0.06
CA ALA A 54 -8.82 -12.47 -1.00
C ALA A 54 -8.65 -10.97 -0.75
N LEU A 55 -8.38 -10.22 -1.81
CA LEU A 55 -8.11 -8.78 -1.75
C LEU A 55 -9.40 -7.98 -1.85
N LEU A 56 -9.61 -7.07 -0.90
CA LEU A 56 -10.59 -6.00 -0.99
C LEU A 56 -9.88 -4.65 -1.02
N PHE A 57 -10.04 -3.90 -2.11
CA PHE A 57 -9.58 -2.51 -2.22
C PHE A 57 -10.65 -1.60 -1.63
N PRO A 58 -10.45 -1.01 -0.43
CA PRO A 58 -11.53 -0.34 0.28
C PRO A 58 -11.83 1.04 -0.32
N ALA A 59 -13.11 1.36 -0.47
CA ALA A 59 -13.60 2.69 -0.80
C ALA A 59 -14.05 3.43 0.46
N PHE A 60 -14.89 2.78 1.25
CA PHE A 60 -15.43 3.33 2.48
C PHE A 60 -15.85 2.22 3.45
N LEU A 61 -16.08 2.62 4.69
CA LEU A 61 -16.56 1.78 5.77
C LEU A 61 -17.80 2.44 6.39
N LEU A 62 -18.79 1.64 6.77
CA LEU A 62 -19.89 2.04 7.64
C LEU A 62 -19.71 1.37 9.00
N ASP A 63 -19.72 2.17 10.07
CA ASP A 63 -19.73 1.62 11.42
C ASP A 63 -21.14 1.15 11.83
N ASP A 64 -21.24 0.54 13.02
CA ASP A 64 -22.49 -0.01 13.57
C ASP A 64 -23.59 1.06 13.78
N TRP A 65 -23.24 2.35 13.75
CA TRP A 65 -24.17 3.47 13.86
C TRP A 65 -24.49 4.14 12.52
N GLY A 66 -23.96 3.60 11.42
CA GLY A 66 -24.14 4.12 10.08
C GLY A 66 -23.23 5.31 9.74
N ASN A 67 -22.21 5.61 10.55
CA ASN A 67 -21.25 6.65 10.20
C ASN A 67 -20.30 6.14 9.12
N GLU A 68 -20.02 7.02 8.16
CA GLU A 68 -19.19 6.70 7.01
C GLU A 68 -17.74 7.17 7.17
N VAL A 69 -16.80 6.25 6.98
CA VAL A 69 -15.36 6.50 7.01
C VAL A 69 -14.77 6.23 5.62
N ARG A 70 -14.30 7.28 4.94
CA ARG A 70 -13.70 7.23 3.59
C ARG A 70 -12.20 7.52 3.58
N GLY A 71 -11.52 7.10 2.50
CA GLY A 71 -10.14 7.52 2.24
C GLY A 71 -9.14 6.94 3.24
N MET A 72 -8.00 7.59 3.44
CA MET A 72 -6.92 7.02 4.25
C MET A 72 -7.25 6.86 5.75
N LYS A 73 -8.18 7.66 6.28
CA LYS A 73 -8.68 7.54 7.66
C LYS A 73 -9.38 6.20 7.93
N LEU A 74 -9.82 5.49 6.89
CA LEU A 74 -10.40 4.16 7.02
C LEU A 74 -9.39 3.18 7.65
N TYR A 75 -8.12 3.20 7.23
CA TYR A 75 -7.11 2.31 7.81
C TYR A 75 -6.77 2.67 9.26
N GLU A 76 -6.87 3.94 9.63
CA GLU A 76 -6.70 4.37 11.02
C GLU A 76 -7.84 3.85 11.88
N TRP A 77 -9.08 3.99 11.40
CA TRP A 77 -10.28 3.48 12.04
C TRP A 77 -10.22 1.96 12.23
N ILE A 78 -9.89 1.20 11.17
CA ILE A 78 -9.78 -0.28 11.24
C ILE A 78 -8.79 -0.71 12.32
N ARG A 79 -7.63 -0.04 12.38
CA ARG A 79 -6.60 -0.36 13.37
C ARG A 79 -7.05 -0.08 14.81
N GLU A 80 -7.81 0.99 15.01
CA GLU A 80 -8.23 1.43 16.35
C GLU A 80 -9.48 0.71 16.85
N PHE A 81 -10.40 0.42 15.93
CA PHE A 81 -11.76 0.00 16.26
C PHE A 81 -12.15 -1.35 15.66
N GLY A 82 -11.36 -1.94 14.75
CA GLY A 82 -11.74 -3.13 13.99
C GLY A 82 -12.17 -4.33 14.86
N GLU A 83 -11.51 -4.55 15.99
CA GLU A 83 -11.91 -5.62 16.92
C GLU A 83 -13.21 -5.35 17.67
N GLN A 84 -13.49 -4.07 17.97
CA GLN A 84 -14.64 -3.65 18.78
C GLN A 84 -15.93 -3.60 17.96
N PHE A 85 -15.81 -3.42 16.64
CA PHE A 85 -16.93 -3.27 15.71
C PHE A 85 -16.90 -4.36 14.63
N PRO A 86 -17.11 -5.64 15.00
CA PRO A 86 -17.04 -6.76 14.07
C PRO A 86 -18.12 -6.73 12.98
N ARG A 87 -19.18 -5.91 13.16
CA ARG A 87 -20.30 -5.76 12.22
C ARG A 87 -20.15 -4.56 11.29
N ALA A 88 -19.14 -3.72 11.47
CA ALA A 88 -18.87 -2.65 10.53
C ALA A 88 -18.67 -3.23 9.13
N GLU A 89 -19.21 -2.54 8.13
CA GLU A 89 -19.23 -3.01 6.74
C GLU A 89 -18.20 -2.23 5.94
N ILE A 90 -17.37 -2.93 5.17
CA ILE A 90 -16.37 -2.35 4.29
C ILE A 90 -16.80 -2.59 2.85
N PHE A 91 -16.95 -1.50 2.11
CA PHE A 91 -17.31 -1.51 0.71
C PHE A 91 -16.10 -1.17 -0.13
N GLY A 92 -15.95 -1.86 -1.26
CA GLY A 92 -14.79 -1.69 -2.11
C GLY A 92 -14.88 -2.50 -3.38
N LEU A 93 -13.71 -2.71 -4.00
CA LEU A 93 -13.57 -3.51 -5.20
C LEU A 93 -12.71 -4.75 -4.93
N THR A 94 -13.01 -5.86 -5.60
CA THR A 94 -12.10 -7.00 -5.69
C THR A 94 -10.89 -6.63 -6.57
N GLN A 95 -9.89 -7.51 -6.62
CA GLN A 95 -8.76 -7.36 -7.55
C GLN A 95 -9.17 -7.34 -9.03
N PHE A 96 -10.39 -7.82 -9.35
CA PHE A 96 -10.97 -7.85 -10.70
C PHE A 96 -11.93 -6.67 -10.95
N GLY A 97 -11.89 -5.63 -10.10
CA GLY A 97 -12.73 -4.44 -10.26
C GLY A 97 -14.22 -4.64 -9.95
N GLN A 98 -14.61 -5.78 -9.38
CA GLN A 98 -16.01 -6.06 -9.02
C GLN A 98 -16.34 -5.44 -7.67
N GLU A 99 -17.51 -4.83 -7.55
CA GLU A 99 -17.99 -4.33 -6.25
C GLU A 99 -18.16 -5.48 -5.26
N THR A 100 -17.69 -5.24 -4.03
CA THR A 100 -17.76 -6.23 -2.96
C THR A 100 -17.95 -5.56 -1.61
N GLN A 101 -18.41 -6.36 -0.66
CA GLN A 101 -18.62 -5.98 0.72
C GLN A 101 -18.04 -7.05 1.65
N LEU A 102 -17.37 -6.62 2.71
CA LEU A 102 -16.95 -7.49 3.81
C LEU A 102 -17.39 -6.92 5.15
N PHE A 103 -17.74 -7.79 6.09
CA PHE A 103 -17.83 -7.38 7.49
C PHE A 103 -16.43 -7.29 8.09
N MET A 104 -16.25 -6.39 9.06
CA MET A 104 -14.97 -6.17 9.73
C MET A 104 -14.41 -7.44 10.35
N ARG A 105 -15.28 -8.28 10.93
CA ARG A 105 -14.86 -9.59 11.45
C ARG A 105 -14.15 -10.43 10.39
N ASP A 106 -14.51 -10.32 9.12
CA ASP A 106 -13.96 -11.14 8.05
C ASP A 106 -12.63 -10.60 7.50
N VAL A 107 -12.14 -9.47 8.02
CA VAL A 107 -10.84 -8.89 7.68
C VAL A 107 -9.75 -9.45 8.59
N GLU A 108 -8.60 -9.77 8.00
CA GLU A 108 -7.38 -10.07 8.74
C GLU A 108 -6.75 -8.76 9.27
N LEU A 109 -7.08 -8.40 10.51
CA LEU A 109 -6.72 -7.11 11.13
C LEU A 109 -5.22 -6.95 11.39
N TYR A 110 -4.50 -8.05 11.52
CA TYR A 110 -3.09 -8.05 11.96
C TYR A 110 -2.11 -8.29 10.82
N ALA A 111 -2.59 -8.63 9.62
CA ALA A 111 -1.71 -8.84 8.49
C ALA A 111 -1.11 -7.52 7.98
N LYS A 112 0.10 -7.63 7.44
CA LYS A 112 0.69 -6.55 6.65
C LYS A 112 -0.08 -6.42 5.33
N LEU A 113 -0.45 -5.19 4.99
CA LEU A 113 -1.24 -4.90 3.80
C LEU A 113 -0.39 -5.05 2.54
N PRO A 114 -0.83 -5.75 1.49
CA PRO A 114 -0.22 -5.61 0.17
C PRO A 114 -0.19 -4.15 -0.27
N CYS A 115 0.76 -3.78 -1.11
CA CYS A 115 0.86 -2.43 -1.65
C CYS A 115 0.85 -2.49 -3.17
N TYR A 116 -0.12 -1.82 -3.78
CA TYR A 116 -0.20 -1.69 -5.22
C TYR A 116 0.04 -0.24 -5.62
N ALA A 117 0.65 -0.03 -6.78
CA ALA A 117 0.96 1.28 -7.32
C ALA A 117 0.33 1.49 -8.71
N TRP A 118 -0.15 2.72 -8.94
CA TRP A 118 -0.66 3.21 -10.22
C TRP A 118 -0.04 4.56 -10.57
N GLN A 119 0.14 4.82 -11.86
CA GLN A 119 0.53 6.14 -12.37
C GLN A 119 -0.66 7.10 -12.50
N ASN A 120 -1.87 6.55 -12.64
CA ASN A 120 -3.10 7.33 -12.76
C ASN A 120 -4.08 6.97 -11.64
N ARG A 121 -4.54 7.98 -10.90
CA ARG A 121 -5.50 7.82 -9.78
C ARG A 121 -6.79 7.13 -10.19
N LYS A 122 -7.24 7.33 -11.42
CA LYS A 122 -8.51 6.81 -11.96
C LYS A 122 -8.34 5.48 -12.71
N ALA A 123 -7.15 4.90 -12.71
CA ALA A 123 -6.93 3.62 -13.35
C ALA A 123 -7.66 2.49 -12.61
N ASP A 124 -8.08 1.50 -13.41
CA ASP A 124 -8.77 0.31 -12.95
C ASP A 124 -7.89 -0.49 -11.99
N VAL A 125 -8.53 -1.13 -11.01
CA VAL A 125 -7.83 -1.90 -9.96
C VAL A 125 -6.99 -3.02 -10.56
N GLU A 126 -7.44 -3.63 -11.64
CA GLU A 126 -6.75 -4.73 -12.33
C GLU A 126 -5.38 -4.34 -12.89
N THR A 127 -5.19 -3.05 -13.18
CA THR A 127 -3.93 -2.54 -13.75
C THR A 127 -2.86 -2.23 -12.70
N GLY A 128 -3.16 -2.48 -11.42
CA GLY A 128 -2.26 -2.19 -10.31
C GLY A 128 -1.02 -3.06 -10.32
N ILE A 129 0.13 -2.44 -10.05
CA ILE A 129 1.39 -3.16 -9.93
C ILE A 129 1.62 -3.48 -8.45
N LEU A 130 1.70 -4.77 -8.10
CA LEU A 130 2.09 -5.20 -6.76
C LEU A 130 3.54 -4.82 -6.48
N VAL A 131 3.78 -4.08 -5.41
CA VAL A 131 5.10 -3.63 -4.97
C VAL A 131 5.60 -4.54 -3.85
N ASN A 132 6.85 -4.99 -3.95
CA ASN A 132 7.49 -5.90 -2.99
C ASN A 132 8.54 -5.20 -2.10
N GLY A 133 9.02 -4.03 -2.52
CA GLY A 133 10.03 -3.28 -1.79
C GLY A 133 9.96 -1.78 -2.02
N VAL A 134 10.52 -1.02 -1.09
CA VAL A 134 10.71 0.43 -1.18
C VAL A 134 12.20 0.72 -1.20
N LEU A 135 12.59 1.54 -2.16
CA LEU A 135 13.93 2.05 -2.39
C LEU A 135 13.97 3.52 -1.97
N LEU A 136 14.88 3.87 -1.05
CA LEU A 136 15.04 5.22 -0.50
C LEU A 136 16.39 5.84 -0.85
N PRO A 137 16.43 6.83 -1.75
CA PRO A 137 17.66 7.57 -2.08
C PRO A 137 18.26 8.17 -0.82
N THR A 138 19.44 7.67 -0.44
CA THR A 138 20.06 8.04 0.83
C THR A 138 21.38 8.74 0.57
N LYS A 139 21.49 9.99 1.04
CA LYS A 139 22.73 10.77 0.91
C LYS A 139 23.87 10.03 1.62
N GLY A 140 24.93 9.73 0.87
CA GLY A 140 26.11 9.03 1.39
C GLY A 140 26.05 7.50 1.31
N ALA A 141 24.94 6.91 0.85
CA ALA A 141 24.93 5.48 0.53
C ALA A 141 25.79 5.21 -0.71
N THR A 142 26.75 4.28 -0.59
CA THR A 142 27.59 3.81 -1.70
C THR A 142 27.02 2.56 -2.37
N ASP A 143 26.24 1.77 -1.62
CA ASP A 143 25.71 0.49 -2.05
C ASP A 143 24.21 0.36 -1.76
N VAL A 144 23.57 -0.57 -2.46
CA VAL A 144 22.18 -0.95 -2.21
C VAL A 144 22.15 -1.92 -1.03
N VAL A 145 21.51 -1.51 0.06
CA VAL A 145 21.49 -2.29 1.30
C VAL A 145 20.08 -2.35 1.86
N ARG A 146 19.69 -3.53 2.34
CA ARG A 146 18.43 -3.71 3.06
C ARG A 146 18.51 -3.00 4.40
N ILE A 147 17.51 -2.20 4.71
CA ILE A 147 17.45 -1.41 5.95
C ILE A 147 16.20 -1.77 6.74
N LYS A 148 16.20 -1.38 8.03
CA LYS A 148 14.95 -1.30 8.78
C LYS A 148 14.08 -0.19 8.21
N ARG A 149 12.76 -0.37 8.28
CA ARG A 149 11.78 0.65 7.90
C ARG A 149 12.08 1.98 8.61
N PRO A 150 12.20 3.12 7.90
CA PRO A 150 12.44 4.42 8.53
C PRO A 150 11.28 4.86 9.45
N ALA A 151 11.61 5.60 10.50
CA ALA A 151 10.64 6.05 11.49
C ALA A 151 9.64 7.09 10.98
N GLY A 152 10.01 7.90 9.98
CA GLY A 152 9.20 9.00 9.44
C GLY A 152 8.06 8.58 8.51
N ILE A 153 8.06 7.32 8.03
CA ILE A 153 7.07 6.83 7.07
C ILE A 153 5.67 6.78 7.70
N LYS A 154 4.72 7.42 7.03
CA LYS A 154 3.31 7.47 7.45
C LYS A 154 2.56 6.19 7.10
N ARG A 155 1.51 5.89 7.86
CA ARG A 155 0.56 4.82 7.53
C ARG A 155 -0.33 5.24 6.35
N PRO A 156 -0.82 4.29 5.53
CA PRO A 156 -0.64 2.83 5.64
C PRO A 156 0.64 2.29 5.04
N LEU A 157 1.42 3.07 4.27
CA LEU A 157 2.69 2.63 3.69
C LEU A 157 3.61 1.98 4.74
N ARG A 158 3.66 2.56 5.93
CA ARG A 158 4.40 2.01 7.08
C ARG A 158 4.01 0.56 7.40
N SER A 159 2.73 0.21 7.31
CA SER A 159 2.17 -1.10 7.67
C SER A 159 2.13 -2.09 6.49
N ALA A 160 2.59 -1.67 5.30
CA ALA A 160 2.54 -2.51 4.12
C ALA A 160 3.56 -3.67 4.17
N ARG A 161 3.27 -4.73 3.41
CA ARG A 161 4.10 -5.94 3.23
C ARG A 161 5.24 -5.61 2.26
N LEU A 162 6.17 -4.77 2.72
CA LEU A 162 7.28 -4.26 1.92
C LEU A 162 8.62 -4.52 2.61
N SER A 163 9.62 -4.87 1.81
CA SER A 163 11.03 -4.76 2.19
C SER A 163 11.51 -3.31 2.04
N TRP A 164 12.49 -2.88 2.83
CA TRP A 164 13.00 -1.51 2.81
C TRP A 164 14.48 -1.53 2.48
N TRP A 165 14.88 -0.66 1.56
CA TRP A 165 16.24 -0.60 1.03
C TRP A 165 16.67 0.85 0.92
N GLN A 166 17.95 1.10 1.19
CA GLN A 166 18.61 2.32 0.75
C GLN A 166 19.32 2.08 -0.58
N LEU A 167 19.44 3.12 -1.39
CA LEU A 167 20.25 3.14 -2.59
C LEU A 167 21.07 4.44 -2.67
N PRO A 168 22.20 4.41 -3.40
CA PRO A 168 22.88 5.62 -3.80
C PRO A 168 21.92 6.57 -4.55
N PRO A 169 22.00 7.90 -4.33
CA PRO A 169 21.06 8.86 -4.94
C PRO A 169 21.02 8.86 -6.48
N HIS A 170 22.09 8.38 -7.10
CA HIS A 170 22.24 8.33 -8.56
C HIS A 170 22.07 6.92 -9.13
N ALA A 171 21.65 5.95 -8.32
CA ALA A 171 21.42 4.61 -8.84
C ALA A 171 20.22 4.62 -9.80
N THR A 172 20.41 4.02 -10.96
CA THR A 172 19.40 3.94 -12.05
C THR A 172 18.82 2.54 -12.22
N ARG A 173 19.30 1.59 -11.41
CA ARG A 173 18.91 0.18 -11.47
C ARG A 173 18.90 -0.42 -10.07
N PHE A 174 18.13 -1.49 -9.93
CA PHE A 174 18.06 -2.32 -8.73
C PHE A 174 18.18 -3.78 -9.15
N ASP A 175 18.98 -4.56 -8.42
CA ASP A 175 19.06 -6.01 -8.63
C ASP A 175 17.89 -6.69 -7.89
N PHE A 176 16.91 -7.16 -8.65
CA PHE A 176 15.70 -7.78 -8.10
C PHE A 176 15.95 -9.11 -7.40
N ASN A 177 17.10 -9.77 -7.64
CA ASN A 177 17.45 -10.99 -6.92
C ASN A 177 17.60 -10.75 -5.41
N LEU A 178 17.93 -9.52 -5.00
CA LEU A 178 18.06 -9.12 -3.60
C LEU A 178 16.75 -9.25 -2.81
N LEU A 179 15.59 -9.23 -3.48
CA LEU A 179 14.29 -9.41 -2.82
C LEU A 179 14.08 -10.83 -2.29
N ASN A 180 14.76 -11.81 -2.88
CA ASN A 180 14.65 -13.22 -2.52
C ASN A 180 15.65 -13.64 -1.44
N THR A 181 16.59 -12.77 -1.06
CA THR A 181 17.59 -13.09 -0.05
C THR A 181 16.93 -13.19 1.33
N PRO A 182 17.06 -14.33 2.04
CA PRO A 182 16.58 -14.48 3.40
C PRO A 182 17.20 -13.41 4.31
N VAL A 183 16.45 -12.94 5.30
CA VAL A 183 17.04 -12.09 6.34
C VAL A 183 17.88 -13.02 7.22
N GLU A 184 19.19 -12.80 7.29
CA GLU A 184 19.97 -13.33 8.41
C GLU A 184 19.44 -12.63 9.67
N GLU A 185 18.54 -13.30 10.39
CA GLU A 185 18.07 -12.85 11.70
C GLU A 185 19.23 -13.02 12.69
N GLY A 186 20.05 -11.97 12.82
CA GLY A 186 20.94 -11.82 13.96
C GLY A 186 20.10 -11.61 15.22
N PHE A 187 20.02 -12.66 16.04
CA PHE A 187 19.48 -12.65 17.41
C PHE A 187 20.29 -11.72 18.32
#